data_AF-A0A954DWI5-F1
#
_entry.id   AF-A0A954DWI5-F1
#
_cell.length_a   1.000
_cell.length_b   1.000
_cell.length_c   1.000
_cell.angle_alpha   90.00
_cell.angle_beta   90.00
_cell.angle_gamma   90.00
#
_symmetry.space_group_name_H-M   'P 1'
#
loop_
_entity.id
_entity.type
_entity.pdbx_description
1 polymer ?
#
loop_
_entity_poly.entity_id
_entity_poly.type
_entity_poly.pdbx_seq_one_letter_code
_entity_poly.pdbx_strand_id
1 'polypeptide(L)'
;FRGELDGLWLTVERRLPGLGAPQLAGEPEPIARLLREAAQRMAELVVAPAEPFGEDRFEALVTARFALVRRFVADPRVEAALDRLLAECRERLVGARLPLVLHHADLRSKHLQAAPDGRLLGVLDWGSSTDRDLPYFDLLHLVVHERKQADGLTPGEAWRLLLEPGGLREAERGPLASYAEALALPLEACEALERAYPAFVAAMAEGNWDYSRPRWLERMFQIAPS
;
A
#
# COMPACT_ATOMS: atom_id res chain seq x y z
N PHE A 1 17.85 -4.95 -21.41
CA PHE A 1 18.20 -6.39 -21.42
C PHE A 1 17.45 -7.06 -20.27
N ARG A 2 16.94 -8.28 -20.45
CA ARG A 2 16.39 -9.11 -19.38
C ARG A 2 16.87 -10.54 -19.62
N GLY A 3 17.58 -11.13 -18.67
CA GLY A 3 18.11 -12.47 -18.82
C GLY A 3 19.14 -12.83 -17.77
N GLU A 4 19.70 -14.02 -17.90
CA GLU A 4 20.75 -14.52 -17.02
C GLU A 4 22.14 -14.18 -17.57
N LEU A 5 23.03 -13.70 -16.71
CA LEU A 5 24.43 -13.47 -17.00
C LEU A 5 25.24 -13.96 -15.80
N ASP A 6 26.17 -14.89 -16.02
CA ASP A 6 27.03 -15.47 -14.98
C ASP A 6 26.25 -16.03 -13.77
N GLY A 7 25.09 -16.67 -14.00
CA GLY A 7 24.25 -17.22 -12.95
C GLY A 7 23.38 -16.19 -12.22
N LEU A 8 23.44 -14.91 -12.62
CA LEU A 8 22.64 -13.84 -12.06
C LEU A 8 21.52 -13.44 -13.03
N TRP A 9 20.30 -13.41 -12.53
CA TRP A 9 19.19 -12.80 -13.26
C TRP A 9 19.31 -11.28 -13.22
N LEU A 10 19.39 -10.64 -14.38
CA LEU A 10 19.59 -9.20 -14.51
C LEU A 10 18.53 -8.56 -15.41
N THR A 11 18.14 -7.34 -15.04
CA THR A 11 17.43 -6.40 -15.89
C THR A 11 18.29 -5.16 -16.10
N VAL A 12 18.40 -4.72 -17.36
CA VAL A 12 19.04 -3.46 -17.74
C VAL A 12 17.96 -2.57 -18.32
N GLU A 13 17.71 -1.49 -17.62
CA GLU A 13 16.67 -0.51 -17.91
C GLU A 13 17.30 0.81 -18.35
N ARG A 14 16.52 1.60 -19.08
CA ARG A 14 16.93 2.96 -19.45
C ARG A 14 16.68 3.87 -18.27
N ARG A 15 17.72 4.59 -17.82
CA ARG A 15 17.55 5.66 -16.85
C ARG A 15 16.58 6.71 -17.40
N LEU A 16 15.48 6.93 -16.68
CA LEU A 16 14.52 7.98 -17.01
C LEU A 16 15.10 9.36 -16.60
N PRO A 17 14.88 10.41 -17.40
CA PRO A 17 15.16 11.77 -16.97
C PRO A 17 14.12 12.22 -15.92
N GLY A 18 14.36 13.37 -15.28
CA GLY A 18 13.44 13.98 -14.31
C GLY A 18 13.91 13.88 -12.86
N LEU A 19 12.96 14.02 -11.95
CA LEU A 19 13.16 14.01 -10.50
C LEU A 19 12.62 12.71 -9.89
N GLY A 20 13.28 12.21 -8.83
CA GLY A 20 12.60 11.29 -7.92
C GLY A 20 11.52 12.07 -7.17
N ALA A 21 10.33 11.48 -6.98
CA ALA A 21 9.23 12.20 -6.34
C ALA A 21 9.52 12.81 -4.94
N PRO A 22 10.45 12.29 -4.10
CA PRO A 22 10.80 12.98 -2.85
C PRO A 22 11.39 14.38 -3.06
N GLN A 23 11.88 14.68 -4.27
CA GLN A 23 12.37 16.02 -4.62
C GLN A 23 11.24 17.02 -4.94
N LEU A 24 10.00 16.52 -5.07
CA LEU A 24 8.78 17.34 -5.17
C LEU A 24 8.12 17.54 -3.80
N ALA A 25 8.69 17.02 -2.71
CA ALA A 25 8.11 17.12 -1.38
C ALA A 25 7.93 18.59 -0.98
N GLY A 26 6.74 18.92 -0.48
CA GLY A 26 6.36 20.28 -0.10
C GLY A 26 5.72 21.10 -1.23
N GLU A 27 5.66 20.59 -2.47
CA GLU A 27 5.02 21.25 -3.60
C GLU A 27 3.59 20.69 -3.82
N PRO A 28 2.52 21.38 -3.37
CA PRO A 28 1.19 20.77 -3.27
C PRO A 28 0.59 20.39 -4.63
N GLU A 29 0.75 21.26 -5.64
CA GLU A 29 0.18 21.03 -6.98
C GLU A 29 0.89 19.89 -7.74
N PRO A 30 2.25 19.85 -7.84
CA PRO A 30 2.96 18.73 -8.41
C PRO A 30 2.64 17.39 -7.72
N ILE A 31 2.59 17.36 -6.38
CA ILE A 31 2.26 16.13 -5.64
C ILE A 31 0.82 15.69 -5.91
N ALA A 32 -0.15 16.62 -5.91
CA ALA A 32 -1.52 16.30 -6.23
C ALA A 32 -1.66 15.71 -7.65
N ARG A 33 -0.91 16.25 -8.62
CA ARG A 33 -0.87 15.68 -9.97
C ARG A 33 -0.24 14.29 -9.99
N LEU A 34 0.90 14.12 -9.32
CA LEU A 34 1.61 12.85 -9.26
C LEU A 34 0.72 11.76 -8.67
N LEU A 35 0.02 12.03 -7.57
CA LEU A 35 -0.89 11.06 -6.95
C LEU A 35 -2.04 10.66 -7.88
N ARG A 36 -2.62 11.62 -8.63
CA ARG A 36 -3.66 11.32 -9.64
C ARG A 36 -3.11 10.44 -10.77
N GLU A 37 -1.95 10.76 -11.31
CA GLU A 37 -1.36 9.96 -12.40
C GLU A 37 -0.87 8.59 -11.91
N ALA A 38 -0.41 8.49 -10.66
CA ALA A 38 -0.11 7.21 -10.01
C ALA A 38 -1.37 6.36 -9.85
N ALA A 39 -2.49 6.93 -9.37
CA ALA A 39 -3.76 6.23 -9.29
C ALA A 39 -4.20 5.67 -10.65
N GLN A 40 -4.15 6.50 -11.71
CA GLN A 40 -4.46 6.07 -13.07
C GLN A 40 -3.56 4.92 -13.52
N ARG A 41 -2.24 5.05 -13.34
CA ARG A 41 -1.28 4.01 -13.72
C ARG A 41 -1.48 2.70 -12.97
N MET A 42 -1.76 2.76 -11.67
CA MET A 42 -2.00 1.56 -10.86
C MET A 42 -3.31 0.87 -11.24
N ALA A 43 -4.33 1.62 -11.71
CA ALA A 43 -5.58 1.03 -12.18
C ALA A 43 -5.41 0.21 -13.47
N GLU A 44 -4.37 0.47 -14.27
CA GLU A 44 -4.03 -0.31 -15.46
C GLU A 44 -3.43 -1.69 -15.13
N LEU A 45 -3.09 -1.96 -13.87
CA LEU A 45 -2.37 -3.17 -13.44
C LEU A 45 -3.29 -4.34 -13.06
N VAL A 46 -4.55 -4.31 -13.48
CA VAL A 46 -5.48 -5.43 -13.26
C VAL A 46 -5.02 -6.67 -14.04
N VAL A 47 -4.83 -7.77 -13.32
CA VAL A 47 -4.39 -9.08 -13.88
C VAL A 47 -5.51 -10.13 -13.84
N ALA A 48 -6.54 -9.91 -13.03
CA ALA A 48 -7.72 -10.75 -12.95
C ALA A 48 -8.97 -9.87 -12.73
N PRO A 49 -10.09 -10.18 -13.40
CA PRO A 49 -11.30 -9.38 -13.30
C PRO A 49 -11.92 -9.45 -11.90
N ALA A 50 -12.81 -8.51 -11.61
CA ALA A 50 -13.53 -8.49 -10.35
C ALA A 50 -14.47 -9.70 -10.19
N GLU A 51 -14.19 -10.53 -9.20
CA GLU A 51 -14.93 -11.74 -8.86
C GLU A 51 -15.23 -11.77 -7.35
N PRO A 52 -16.25 -12.51 -6.90
CA PRO A 52 -16.49 -12.70 -5.48
C PRO A 52 -15.22 -13.21 -4.78
N PHE A 53 -14.80 -12.48 -3.75
CA PHE A 53 -13.60 -12.77 -3.00
C PHE A 53 -13.90 -13.92 -2.03
N GLY A 54 -13.57 -15.14 -2.45
CA GLY A 54 -13.84 -16.36 -1.69
C GLY A 54 -12.89 -16.57 -0.51
N GLU A 55 -13.23 -17.55 0.31
CA GLU A 55 -12.46 -17.89 1.52
C GLU A 55 -11.02 -18.27 1.20
N ASP A 56 -10.76 -19.06 0.15
CA ASP A 56 -9.39 -19.43 -0.24
C ASP A 56 -8.52 -18.20 -0.57
N ARG A 57 -9.10 -17.17 -1.21
CA ARG A 57 -8.39 -15.90 -1.49
C ARG A 57 -8.17 -15.11 -0.21
N PHE A 58 -9.15 -15.09 0.69
CA PHE A 58 -9.02 -14.44 1.98
C PHE A 58 -7.90 -15.06 2.82
N GLU A 59 -7.85 -16.40 2.88
CA GLU A 59 -6.80 -17.11 3.60
C GLU A 59 -5.41 -16.81 3.01
N ALA A 60 -5.28 -16.88 1.68
CA ALA A 60 -4.01 -16.67 0.99
C ALA A 60 -3.50 -15.22 1.06
N LEU A 61 -4.38 -14.23 0.89
CA LEU A 61 -4.00 -12.82 0.75
C LEU A 61 -4.16 -12.01 2.04
N VAL A 62 -5.06 -12.40 2.96
CA VAL A 62 -5.28 -11.63 4.20
C VAL A 62 -4.79 -12.42 5.40
N THR A 63 -5.33 -13.60 5.67
CA THR A 63 -4.97 -14.36 6.88
C THR A 63 -3.48 -14.65 6.95
N ALA A 64 -2.85 -15.03 5.83
CA ALA A 64 -1.41 -15.30 5.78
C ALA A 64 -0.55 -14.11 6.23
N ARG A 65 -0.94 -12.88 5.88
CA ARG A 65 -0.26 -11.65 6.31
C ARG A 65 -0.37 -11.44 7.81
N PHE A 66 -1.57 -11.58 8.35
CA PHE A 66 -1.80 -11.48 9.79
C PHE A 66 -1.04 -12.57 10.56
N ALA A 67 -1.04 -13.80 10.05
CA ALA A 67 -0.29 -14.90 10.64
C ALA A 67 1.23 -14.64 10.65
N LEU A 68 1.78 -14.06 9.57
CA LEU A 68 3.18 -13.64 9.53
C LEU A 68 3.47 -12.59 10.62
N VAL A 69 2.66 -11.54 10.71
CA VAL A 69 2.83 -10.47 11.70
C VAL A 69 2.75 -11.00 13.14
N ARG A 70 1.82 -11.92 13.43
CA ARG A 70 1.66 -12.51 14.77
C ARG A 70 2.94 -13.18 15.28
N ARG A 71 3.80 -13.71 14.41
CA ARG A 71 5.08 -14.33 14.81
C ARG A 71 6.04 -13.36 15.51
N PHE A 72 5.83 -12.06 15.33
CA PHE A 72 6.68 -10.98 15.86
C PHE A 72 5.98 -10.12 16.92
N VAL A 73 4.72 -10.45 17.26
CA VAL A 73 3.95 -9.77 18.30
C VAL A 73 4.08 -10.53 19.61
N ALA A 74 4.36 -9.79 20.69
CA ALA A 74 4.46 -10.36 22.04
C ALA A 74 3.42 -9.78 23.02
N ASP A 75 2.81 -8.62 22.70
CA ASP A 75 1.78 -8.00 23.55
C ASP A 75 0.39 -8.60 23.23
N PRO A 76 -0.29 -9.25 24.19
CA PRO A 76 -1.61 -9.84 23.98
C PRO A 76 -2.69 -8.83 23.54
N ARG A 77 -2.53 -7.54 23.89
CA ARG A 77 -3.47 -6.49 23.47
C ARG A 77 -3.37 -6.21 21.97
N VAL A 78 -2.16 -6.31 21.43
CA VAL A 78 -1.87 -6.14 20.01
C VAL A 78 -2.35 -7.36 19.24
N GLU A 79 -2.16 -8.56 19.78
CA GLU A 79 -2.74 -9.79 19.22
C GLU A 79 -4.27 -9.71 19.14
N ALA A 80 -4.94 -9.31 20.23
CA ALA A 80 -6.39 -9.10 20.22
C ALA A 80 -6.84 -8.00 19.25
N ALA A 81 -6.02 -6.97 19.02
CA ALA A 81 -6.31 -5.94 18.01
C ALA A 81 -6.19 -6.48 16.59
N LEU A 82 -5.18 -7.31 16.31
CA LEU A 82 -5.03 -8.00 15.03
C LEU A 82 -6.19 -8.96 14.77
N ASP A 83 -6.71 -9.65 15.79
CA ASP A 83 -7.88 -10.52 15.65
C ASP A 83 -9.13 -9.75 15.24
N ARG A 84 -9.38 -8.58 15.87
CA ARG A 84 -10.50 -7.71 15.49
C ARG A 84 -10.36 -7.20 14.06
N LEU A 85 -9.18 -6.71 13.69
CA LEU A 85 -8.92 -6.23 12.33
C LEU A 85 -9.08 -7.35 11.28
N LEU A 86 -8.63 -8.57 11.58
CA LEU A 86 -8.80 -9.72 10.68
C LEU A 86 -10.28 -10.10 10.54
N ALA A 87 -11.04 -10.10 11.63
CA ALA A 87 -12.49 -10.35 11.60
C ALA A 87 -13.23 -9.29 10.77
N GLU A 88 -12.93 -8.00 10.99
CA GLU A 88 -13.48 -6.90 10.19
C GLU A 88 -13.14 -7.04 8.70
N CYS A 89 -11.91 -7.43 8.38
CA CYS A 89 -11.52 -7.73 6.99
C CYS A 89 -12.36 -8.88 6.43
N ARG A 90 -12.58 -9.94 7.19
CA ARG A 90 -13.36 -11.09 6.73
C ARG A 90 -14.79 -10.68 6.39
N GLU A 91 -15.44 -9.97 7.31
CA GLU A 91 -16.82 -9.50 7.15
C GLU A 91 -17.02 -8.62 5.92
N ARG A 92 -16.01 -7.80 5.57
CA ARG A 92 -16.12 -6.80 4.49
C ARG A 92 -15.55 -7.26 3.16
N LEU A 93 -14.57 -8.16 3.17
CA LEU A 93 -13.90 -8.63 1.97
C LEU A 93 -14.52 -9.92 1.45
N VAL A 94 -14.89 -10.89 2.31
CA VAL A 94 -15.43 -12.17 1.81
C VAL A 94 -16.77 -11.95 1.13
N GLY A 95 -16.86 -12.40 -0.13
CA GLY A 95 -18.03 -12.18 -1.00
C GLY A 95 -18.03 -10.86 -1.77
N ALA A 96 -17.20 -9.88 -1.38
CA ALA A 96 -17.02 -8.64 -2.14
C ALA A 96 -16.46 -8.94 -3.53
N ARG A 97 -16.88 -8.19 -4.56
CA ARG A 97 -16.33 -8.35 -5.90
C ARG A 97 -15.05 -7.54 -6.03
N LEU A 98 -13.90 -8.22 -6.02
CA LEU A 98 -12.60 -7.57 -6.06
C LEU A 98 -11.77 -8.10 -7.24
N PRO A 99 -11.16 -7.22 -8.06
CA PRO A 99 -10.15 -7.65 -9.01
C PRO A 99 -8.87 -8.06 -8.27
N LEU A 100 -7.94 -8.71 -8.99
CA LEU A 100 -6.57 -8.83 -8.54
C LEU A 100 -5.67 -7.99 -9.43
N VAL A 101 -4.63 -7.41 -8.84
CA VAL A 101 -3.68 -6.52 -9.52
C VAL A 101 -2.26 -7.08 -9.42
N LEU A 102 -1.41 -6.67 -10.37
CA LEU A 102 0.04 -6.70 -10.18
C LEU A 102 0.36 -5.67 -9.08
N HIS A 103 0.80 -6.18 -7.94
CA HIS A 103 1.00 -5.41 -6.73
C HIS A 103 2.47 -5.08 -6.56
N HIS A 104 2.81 -3.81 -6.38
CA HIS A 104 4.19 -3.36 -6.21
C HIS A 104 4.77 -3.76 -4.84
N ALA A 105 3.92 -3.87 -3.82
CA ALA A 105 4.25 -4.22 -2.44
C ALA A 105 5.04 -3.19 -1.64
N ASP A 106 5.71 -2.21 -2.24
CA ASP A 106 6.41 -1.14 -1.50
C ASP A 106 6.26 0.23 -2.17
N LEU A 107 5.11 0.54 -2.78
CA LEU A 107 4.96 1.78 -3.54
C LEU A 107 5.08 3.03 -2.65
N ARG A 108 6.13 3.83 -2.89
CA ARG A 108 6.47 5.07 -2.16
C ARG A 108 6.99 6.10 -3.15
N SER A 109 7.01 7.39 -2.80
CA SER A 109 7.56 8.44 -3.68
C SER A 109 8.97 8.13 -4.18
N LYS A 110 9.85 7.54 -3.37
CA LYS A 110 11.21 7.17 -3.83
C LYS A 110 11.22 6.18 -5.01
N HIS A 111 10.10 5.49 -5.27
CA HIS A 111 9.90 4.57 -6.40
C HIS A 111 9.18 5.23 -7.58
N LEU A 112 8.81 6.50 -7.46
CA LEU A 112 8.18 7.27 -8.53
C LEU A 112 9.20 8.21 -9.16
N GLN A 113 9.31 8.13 -10.48
CA GLN A 113 10.02 9.11 -11.29
C GLN A 113 9.00 10.11 -11.85
N ALA A 114 9.25 11.40 -11.69
CA ALA A 114 8.34 12.46 -12.09
C ALA A 114 9.04 13.60 -12.84
N ALA A 115 8.28 14.34 -13.65
CA ALA A 115 8.69 15.64 -14.17
C ALA A 115 8.49 16.74 -13.10
N PRO A 116 9.11 17.93 -13.25
CA PRO A 116 8.96 19.02 -12.27
C PRO A 116 7.53 19.49 -12.03
N ASP A 117 6.64 19.29 -13.01
CA ASP A 117 5.21 19.64 -12.93
C ASP A 117 4.36 18.55 -12.25
N GLY A 118 4.98 17.48 -11.74
CA GLY A 118 4.29 16.35 -11.10
C GLY A 118 3.82 15.27 -12.06
N ARG A 119 4.07 15.37 -13.36
CA ARG A 119 3.71 14.30 -14.32
C ARG A 119 4.50 13.03 -14.03
N LEU A 120 3.84 11.88 -13.92
CA LEU A 120 4.47 10.59 -13.68
C LEU A 120 5.22 10.13 -14.94
N LEU A 121 6.50 9.81 -14.77
CA LEU A 121 7.37 9.30 -15.85
C LEU A 121 7.60 7.80 -15.76
N GLY A 122 7.54 7.24 -14.55
CA GLY A 122 7.72 5.82 -14.35
C GLY A 122 7.59 5.40 -12.89
N VAL A 123 7.35 4.10 -12.71
CA VAL A 123 7.33 3.42 -11.42
C VAL A 123 8.48 2.41 -11.44
N LEU A 124 9.35 2.48 -10.45
CA LEU A 124 10.62 1.77 -10.36
C LEU A 124 10.58 0.79 -9.19
N ASP A 125 11.58 -0.08 -9.07
CA ASP A 125 11.77 -0.95 -7.91
C ASP A 125 10.65 -1.99 -7.68
N TRP A 126 10.31 -2.73 -8.74
CA TRP A 126 9.34 -3.84 -8.72
C TRP A 126 9.89 -5.13 -8.07
N GLY A 127 11.02 -5.08 -7.35
CA GLY A 127 11.70 -6.27 -6.83
C GLY A 127 10.89 -7.08 -5.81
N SER A 128 9.97 -6.42 -5.09
CA SER A 128 9.06 -7.04 -4.12
C SER A 128 7.66 -7.32 -4.69
N SER A 129 7.45 -7.11 -5.99
CA SER A 129 6.12 -7.19 -6.57
C SER A 129 5.53 -8.60 -6.56
N THR A 130 4.21 -8.69 -6.45
CA THR A 130 3.47 -9.95 -6.53
C THR A 130 2.48 -9.88 -7.70
N ASP A 131 2.43 -10.96 -8.48
CA ASP A 131 1.67 -10.97 -9.74
C ASP A 131 0.15 -10.88 -9.54
N ARG A 132 -0.37 -11.26 -8.36
CA ARG A 132 -1.80 -11.33 -8.04
C ARG A 132 -2.05 -10.99 -6.59
N ASP A 133 -2.53 -9.79 -6.33
CA ASP A 133 -2.84 -9.34 -4.98
C ASP A 133 -4.09 -8.47 -4.88
N LEU A 134 -4.43 -8.11 -3.64
CA LEU A 134 -5.48 -7.16 -3.33
C LEU A 134 -5.15 -5.78 -3.92
N PRO A 135 -6.14 -5.10 -4.54
CA PRO A 135 -5.97 -3.74 -5.03
C PRO A 135 -5.87 -2.76 -3.84
N TYR A 136 -5.74 -1.47 -4.15
CA TYR A 136 -5.83 -0.34 -3.21
C TYR A 136 -4.61 -0.14 -2.29
N PHE A 137 -3.99 -1.21 -1.79
CA PHE A 137 -2.91 -1.09 -0.79
C PHE A 137 -1.70 -0.27 -1.29
N ASP A 138 -1.25 -0.44 -2.52
CA ASP A 138 -0.12 0.35 -3.06
C ASP A 138 -0.41 1.86 -3.07
N LEU A 139 -1.60 2.25 -3.51
CA LEU A 139 -1.97 3.65 -3.58
C LEU A 139 -2.18 4.24 -2.18
N LEU A 140 -2.81 3.47 -1.28
CA LEU A 140 -2.93 3.84 0.13
C LEU A 140 -1.56 4.02 0.79
N HIS A 141 -0.64 3.09 0.55
CA HIS A 141 0.73 3.14 1.07
C HIS A 141 1.47 4.37 0.57
N LEU A 142 1.35 4.69 -0.72
CA LEU A 142 1.90 5.91 -1.31
C LEU A 142 1.33 7.17 -0.62
N VAL A 143 0.01 7.27 -0.48
CA VAL A 143 -0.65 8.42 0.17
C VAL A 143 -0.18 8.59 1.62
N VAL A 144 -0.12 7.53 2.40
CA VAL A 144 0.37 7.57 3.79
C VAL A 144 1.84 8.02 3.83
N HIS A 145 2.66 7.55 2.88
CA HIS A 145 4.07 7.96 2.80
C HIS A 145 4.26 9.42 2.38
N GLU A 146 3.48 9.92 1.42
CA GLU A 146 3.50 11.34 1.04
C GLU A 146 3.10 12.21 2.22
N ARG A 147 2.00 11.85 2.89
CA ARG A 147 1.52 12.57 4.08
C ARG A 147 2.59 12.62 5.16
N LYS A 148 3.21 11.47 5.45
CA LYS A 148 4.29 11.33 6.42
C LYS A 148 5.45 12.29 6.09
N GLN A 149 5.87 12.36 4.82
CA GLN A 149 6.99 13.21 4.41
C GLN A 149 6.64 14.70 4.46
N ALA A 150 5.47 15.08 3.92
CA ALA A 150 5.04 16.47 3.85
C ALA A 150 4.85 17.10 5.24
N ASP A 151 4.34 16.33 6.19
CA ASP A 151 3.96 16.84 7.52
C ASP A 151 4.99 16.47 8.61
N GLY A 152 6.08 15.78 8.26
CA GLY A 152 7.10 15.34 9.23
C GLY A 152 6.59 14.33 10.27
N LEU A 153 5.59 13.51 9.89
CA LEU A 153 4.92 12.56 10.79
C LEU A 153 5.61 11.19 10.81
N THR A 154 5.21 10.34 11.75
CA THR A 154 5.40 8.90 11.66
C THR A 154 4.39 8.25 10.70
N PRO A 155 4.66 7.06 10.15
CA PRO A 155 3.69 6.35 9.30
C PRO A 155 2.35 6.09 9.99
N GLY A 156 2.36 5.78 11.29
CA GLY A 156 1.13 5.54 12.04
C GLY A 156 0.32 6.80 12.33
N GLU A 157 0.97 7.95 12.55
CA GLU A 157 0.25 9.22 12.66
C GLU A 157 -0.42 9.61 11.34
N ALA A 158 0.30 9.51 10.22
CA ALA A 158 -0.25 9.76 8.89
C ALA A 158 -1.43 8.83 8.57
N TRP A 159 -1.32 7.54 8.92
CA TRP A 159 -2.40 6.58 8.78
C TRP A 159 -3.62 6.91 9.65
N ARG A 160 -3.44 7.25 10.93
CA ARG A 160 -4.56 7.60 11.81
C ARG A 160 -5.32 8.84 11.34
N LEU A 161 -4.61 9.85 10.83
CA LEU A 161 -5.26 11.02 10.21
C LEU A 161 -6.14 10.62 9.03
N LEU A 162 -5.73 9.63 8.22
CA LEU A 162 -6.53 9.16 7.10
C LEU A 162 -7.86 8.53 7.56
N LEU A 163 -7.87 7.88 8.72
CA LEU A 163 -9.06 7.25 9.30
C LEU A 163 -10.03 8.24 9.97
N GLU A 164 -9.58 9.47 10.25
CA GLU A 164 -10.43 10.50 10.87
C GLU A 164 -11.46 11.07 9.87
N PRO A 165 -12.70 11.35 10.29
CA PRO A 165 -13.67 12.04 9.45
C PRO A 165 -13.11 13.36 8.91
N GLY A 166 -12.89 13.42 7.60
CA GLY A 166 -12.33 14.60 6.92
C GLY A 166 -10.81 14.76 7.01
N GLY A 167 -10.08 13.79 7.56
CA GLY A 167 -8.62 13.89 7.69
C GLY A 167 -7.84 13.73 6.37
N LEU A 168 -8.45 13.08 5.37
CA LEU A 168 -7.95 13.07 3.99
C LEU A 168 -8.04 14.46 3.33
N ARG A 169 -6.89 14.95 2.84
CA ARG A 169 -6.82 16.14 1.97
C ARG A 169 -7.50 15.84 0.63
N GLU A 170 -7.94 16.89 -0.05
CA GLU A 170 -8.51 16.75 -1.40
C GLU A 170 -7.53 16.06 -2.38
N ALA A 171 -6.25 16.44 -2.31
CA ALA A 171 -5.17 15.86 -3.12
C ALA A 171 -4.93 14.36 -2.87
N GLU A 172 -5.43 13.80 -1.76
CA GLU A 172 -5.29 12.39 -1.39
C GLU A 172 -6.59 11.63 -1.65
N ARG A 173 -7.71 12.25 -1.29
CA ARG A 173 -9.07 11.70 -1.46
C ARG A 173 -9.40 11.49 -2.94
N GLY A 174 -9.09 12.46 -3.79
CA GLY A 174 -9.40 12.38 -5.22
C GLY A 174 -8.75 11.17 -5.90
N PRO A 175 -7.43 10.97 -5.80
CA PRO A 175 -6.75 9.78 -6.31
C PRO A 175 -7.31 8.46 -5.78
N LEU A 176 -7.49 8.31 -4.46
CA LEU A 176 -8.03 7.08 -3.87
C LEU A 176 -9.45 6.77 -4.37
N ALA A 177 -10.32 7.78 -4.40
CA ALA A 177 -11.68 7.64 -4.90
C ALA A 177 -11.70 7.28 -6.40
N SER A 178 -10.89 7.95 -7.22
CA SER A 178 -10.82 7.67 -8.65
C SER A 178 -10.29 6.27 -8.97
N TYR A 179 -9.33 5.77 -8.17
CA TYR A 179 -8.83 4.41 -8.29
C TYR A 179 -9.88 3.38 -7.89
N ALA A 180 -10.56 3.60 -6.75
CA ALA A 180 -11.65 2.75 -6.30
C ALA A 180 -12.78 2.69 -7.33
N GLU A 181 -13.17 3.83 -7.91
CA GLU A 181 -14.17 3.91 -8.97
C GLU A 181 -13.72 3.16 -10.23
N ALA A 182 -12.50 3.39 -10.70
CA ALA A 182 -11.97 2.74 -11.90
C ALA A 182 -11.95 1.21 -11.80
N LEU A 183 -11.77 0.67 -10.59
CA LEU A 183 -11.77 -0.77 -10.32
C LEU A 183 -13.10 -1.29 -9.77
N ALA A 184 -14.12 -0.43 -9.65
CA ALA A 184 -15.40 -0.73 -9.03
C ALA A 184 -15.28 -1.39 -7.63
N LEU A 185 -14.35 -0.89 -6.81
CA LEU A 185 -14.13 -1.40 -5.45
C LEU A 185 -15.28 -0.98 -4.53
N PRO A 186 -15.86 -1.91 -3.76
CA PRO A 186 -16.82 -1.57 -2.72
C PRO A 186 -16.19 -0.67 -1.65
N LEU A 187 -16.94 0.32 -1.18
CA LEU A 187 -16.46 1.26 -0.15
C LEU A 187 -16.03 0.52 1.12
N GLU A 188 -16.81 -0.48 1.53
CA GLU A 188 -16.56 -1.29 2.72
C GLU A 188 -15.23 -2.06 2.61
N ALA A 189 -14.86 -2.48 1.39
CA ALA A 189 -13.60 -3.14 1.13
C ALA A 189 -12.42 -2.16 1.23
N CYS A 190 -12.55 -0.95 0.68
CA CYS A 190 -11.55 0.10 0.83
C CYS A 190 -11.33 0.44 2.31
N GLU A 191 -12.40 0.68 3.08
CA GLU A 191 -12.32 0.96 4.52
C GLU A 191 -11.68 -0.19 5.31
N ALA A 192 -11.95 -1.44 4.94
CA ALA A 192 -11.31 -2.60 5.57
C ALA A 192 -9.79 -2.59 5.34
N LEU A 193 -9.35 -2.32 4.11
CA LEU A 193 -7.93 -2.23 3.76
C LEU A 193 -7.25 -1.03 4.41
N GLU A 194 -7.95 0.09 4.56
CA GLU A 194 -7.46 1.26 5.31
C GLU A 194 -7.20 0.91 6.77
N ARG A 195 -8.13 0.22 7.43
CA ARG A 195 -7.96 -0.21 8.83
C ARG A 195 -6.89 -1.28 8.99
N ALA A 196 -6.78 -2.19 8.03
CA ALA A 196 -5.79 -3.27 8.03
C ALA A 196 -4.38 -2.83 7.63
N TYR A 197 -4.21 -1.59 7.17
CA TYR A 197 -2.94 -1.03 6.69
C TYR A 197 -1.73 -1.37 7.58
N PRO A 198 -1.78 -1.26 8.92
CA PRO A 198 -0.64 -1.63 9.78
C PRO A 198 -0.20 -3.09 9.63
N ALA A 199 -1.15 -4.02 9.51
CA ALA A 199 -0.86 -5.44 9.34
C ALA A 199 -0.26 -5.73 7.97
N PHE A 200 -0.72 -5.05 6.92
CA PHE A 200 -0.19 -5.21 5.57
C PHE A 200 1.21 -4.64 5.44
N VAL A 201 1.47 -3.44 5.97
CA VAL A 201 2.82 -2.86 6.03
C VAL A 201 3.75 -3.76 6.83
N ALA A 202 3.29 -4.31 7.95
CA ALA A 202 4.11 -5.20 8.75
C ALA A 202 4.41 -6.52 8.04
N ALA A 203 3.43 -7.15 7.40
CA ALA A 203 3.66 -8.35 6.63
C ALA A 203 4.63 -8.12 5.46
N MET A 204 4.53 -6.97 4.79
CA MET A 204 5.48 -6.57 3.75
C MET A 204 6.90 -6.40 4.32
N ALA A 205 7.05 -5.71 5.45
CA ALA A 205 8.35 -5.48 6.08
C ALA A 205 9.00 -6.79 6.53
N GLU A 206 8.27 -7.65 7.23
CA GLU A 206 8.78 -8.94 7.73
C GLU A 206 8.97 -10.00 6.62
N GLY A 207 8.25 -9.87 5.51
CA GLY A 207 8.34 -10.78 4.38
C GLY A 207 9.50 -10.50 3.43
N ASN A 208 9.91 -9.23 3.32
CA ASN A 208 10.92 -8.79 2.34
C ASN A 208 12.23 -8.31 2.99
N TRP A 209 12.20 -7.94 4.27
CA TRP A 209 13.37 -7.42 4.97
C TRP A 209 13.59 -8.23 6.25
N ASP A 210 14.85 -8.46 6.62
CA ASP A 210 15.19 -8.91 7.97
C ASP A 210 15.01 -7.73 8.94
N TYR A 211 13.75 -7.37 9.17
CA TYR A 211 13.36 -6.17 9.87
C TYR A 211 13.25 -6.43 11.38
N SER A 212 14.36 -6.81 12.02
CA SER A 212 14.38 -7.13 13.44
C SER A 212 14.35 -5.87 14.33
N ARG A 213 13.21 -5.19 14.43
CA ARG A 213 12.98 -4.13 15.43
C ARG A 213 11.93 -4.60 16.43
N PRO A 214 12.31 -4.96 17.67
CA PRO A 214 11.35 -5.43 18.67
C PRO A 214 10.17 -4.46 18.81
N ARG A 215 8.92 -4.94 18.80
CA ARG A 215 7.71 -4.13 19.07
C ARG A 215 7.49 -2.95 18.11
N TRP A 216 8.04 -2.98 16.90
CA TRP A 216 7.97 -1.82 16.01
C TRP A 216 6.55 -1.50 15.53
N LEU A 217 5.74 -2.54 15.23
CA LEU A 217 4.33 -2.38 14.86
C LEU A 217 3.57 -1.60 15.94
N GLU A 218 3.77 -2.00 17.20
CA GLU A 218 3.12 -1.39 18.37
C GLU A 218 3.52 0.07 18.52
N ARG A 219 4.83 0.37 18.47
CA ARG A 219 5.34 1.74 18.59
C ARG A 219 4.91 2.64 17.43
N MET A 220 4.88 2.09 16.23
CA MET A 220 4.63 2.87 15.02
C MET A 220 3.15 3.14 14.83
N PHE A 221 2.30 2.11 14.94
CA PHE A 221 0.90 2.20 14.56
C PHE A 221 -0.06 2.29 15.75
N GLN A 222 0.35 1.90 16.96
CA GLN A 222 -0.47 2.01 18.17
C GLN A 222 -1.89 1.40 17.99
N ILE A 223 -1.96 0.23 17.36
CA ILE A 223 -3.23 -0.45 17.03
C ILE A 223 -3.98 -0.99 18.25
N ALA A 224 -3.33 -1.02 19.42
CA ALA A 224 -3.94 -1.36 20.69
C ALA A 224 -4.04 -0.08 21.56
N PRO A 225 -5.20 0.18 22.21
CA PRO A 225 -5.31 1.25 23.19
C PRO A 225 -4.33 1.02 24.35
N SER A 226 -3.81 2.11 24.93
CA SER A 226 -2.91 2.07 26.09
C SER A 226 -3.61 1.58 27.35
#